data_AF-A0A8I1WCF1-F1
#
_entry.id   AF-A0A8I1WCF1-F1
#
_cell.length_a   1.000
_cell.length_b   1.000
_cell.length_c   1.000
_cell.angle_alpha   90.00
_cell.angle_beta   90.00
_cell.angle_gamma   90.00
#
_symmetry.space_group_name_H-M   'P 1'
#
loop_
_entity.id
_entity.type
_entity.pdbx_description
1 polymer ?
#
loop_
_entity_poly.entity_id
_entity_poly.type
_entity_poly.pdbx_seq_one_letter_code
_entity_poly.pdbx_strand_id
1 'polypeptide(L)'
;NFSSVMKESGLELNFSVQHRLEEGSQDELPVKLQFASMAAFAPDSIANQVPELQKLLELREALVALKGPLGNIPAFRNRLQALLSSDEAREQLLKELDLVAPAE
;
A
#
# COMPACT_ATOMS: atom_id res chain seq x y z
N ASN A 1 -11.80 -2.74 30.13
CA ASN A 1 -11.68 -4.21 30.31
C ASN A 1 -11.99 -4.97 29.01
N PHE A 2 -12.91 -4.50 28.16
CA PHE A 2 -13.29 -5.19 26.92
C PHE A 2 -12.11 -5.46 25.96
N SER A 3 -11.30 -4.44 25.64
CA SER A 3 -10.15 -4.61 24.74
C SER A 3 -9.11 -5.60 25.29
N SER A 4 -8.94 -5.66 26.62
CA SER A 4 -8.06 -6.63 27.26
C SER A 4 -8.58 -8.06 27.05
N VAL A 5 -9.87 -8.31 27.30
CA VAL A 5 -10.49 -9.62 27.06
C VAL A 5 -10.38 -10.03 25.60
N MET A 6 -10.62 -9.09 24.68
CA MET A 6 -10.52 -9.34 23.24
C MET A 6 -9.09 -9.69 22.83
N LYS A 7 -8.10 -8.95 23.31
CA LYS A 7 -6.68 -9.27 23.07
C LYS A 7 -6.29 -10.64 23.62
N GLU A 8 -6.70 -10.98 24.84
CA GLU A 8 -6.41 -12.28 25.45
C GLU A 8 -7.17 -13.44 24.80
N SER A 9 -8.30 -13.17 24.13
CA SER A 9 -9.07 -14.20 23.41
C SER A 9 -8.36 -14.76 22.17
N GLY A 10 -7.35 -14.05 21.65
CA GLY A 10 -6.58 -14.50 20.49
C GLY A 10 -7.43 -14.73 19.24
N LEU A 11 -8.44 -13.87 19.00
CA LEU A 11 -9.34 -14.01 17.86
C LEU A 11 -8.58 -13.90 16.54
N GLU A 12 -8.53 -15.02 15.80
CA GLU A 12 -7.88 -15.14 14.50
C GLU A 12 -8.87 -15.68 13.47
N LEU A 13 -8.94 -15.04 12.30
CA LEU A 13 -9.73 -15.50 11.15
C LEU A 13 -8.77 -15.84 10.01
N ASN A 14 -8.89 -17.05 9.48
CA ASN A 14 -8.13 -17.52 8.32
C ASN A 14 -9.13 -18.03 7.28
N PHE A 15 -9.23 -17.35 6.14
CA PHE A 15 -10.14 -17.73 5.06
C PHE A 15 -9.64 -17.17 3.74
N SER A 16 -10.18 -17.67 2.64
CA SER A 16 -9.87 -17.18 1.29
C SER A 16 -11.00 -16.27 0.81
N VAL A 17 -10.64 -15.18 0.15
CA VAL A 17 -11.57 -14.23 -0.48
C VAL A 17 -11.30 -14.13 -1.96
N GLN A 18 -12.26 -13.66 -2.74
CA GLN A 18 -12.04 -13.44 -4.16
C GLN A 18 -10.90 -12.41 -4.39
N HIS A 19 -9.93 -12.77 -5.23
CA HIS A 19 -8.85 -11.87 -5.59
C HIS A 19 -9.35 -10.77 -6.54
N ARG A 20 -9.16 -9.50 -6.15
CA ARG A 20 -9.64 -8.31 -6.87
C ARG A 20 -8.56 -7.27 -7.16
N LEU A 21 -7.29 -7.58 -6.87
CA LEU A 21 -6.18 -6.66 -7.16
C LEU A 21 -5.79 -6.72 -8.64
N GLU A 22 -6.11 -7.84 -9.30
CA GLU A 22 -5.95 -8.03 -10.73
C GLU A 22 -7.31 -8.12 -11.42
N GLU A 23 -7.48 -7.39 -12.52
CA GLU A 23 -8.73 -7.44 -13.29
C GLU A 23 -8.95 -8.83 -13.88
N GLY A 24 -10.11 -9.43 -13.58
CA GLY A 24 -10.52 -10.72 -14.15
C GLY A 24 -9.90 -11.96 -13.50
N SER A 25 -9.10 -11.81 -12.44
CA SER A 25 -8.59 -12.96 -11.68
C SER A 25 -9.74 -13.84 -11.17
N GLN A 26 -9.59 -15.15 -11.35
CA GLN A 26 -10.48 -16.18 -10.80
C GLN A 26 -9.91 -16.80 -9.52
N ASP A 27 -8.74 -16.31 -9.08
CA ASP A 27 -8.03 -16.86 -7.95
C ASP A 27 -8.63 -16.33 -6.64
N GLU A 28 -8.33 -17.05 -5.56
CA GLU A 28 -8.65 -16.61 -4.22
C GLU A 28 -7.39 -16.09 -3.52
N LEU A 29 -7.55 -15.00 -2.77
CA LEU A 29 -6.54 -14.41 -1.92
C LEU A 29 -6.73 -14.96 -0.49
N PRO A 30 -5.79 -15.75 0.05
CA PRO A 30 -5.83 -16.17 1.44
C PRO A 30 -5.57 -14.97 2.35
N VAL A 31 -6.43 -14.76 3.35
CA VAL A 31 -6.27 -13.72 4.35
C VAL A 31 -6.17 -14.30 5.75
N LYS A 32 -5.27 -13.72 6.54
CA LYS A 32 -5.08 -14.02 7.95
C LYS A 32 -5.25 -12.74 8.76
N LEU A 33 -6.29 -12.70 9.59
CA LEU A 33 -6.66 -11.52 10.37
C LEU A 33 -6.63 -11.83 11.86
N GLN A 34 -6.06 -10.91 12.63
CA GLN A 34 -5.99 -10.96 14.09
C GLN A 34 -6.68 -9.74 14.70
N PHE A 35 -7.56 -9.98 15.66
CA PHE A 35 -8.36 -8.92 16.27
C PHE A 35 -8.04 -8.78 17.76
N ALA A 36 -7.22 -7.79 18.08
CA ALA A 36 -6.85 -7.47 19.47
C ALA A 36 -7.74 -6.39 20.11
N SER A 37 -8.54 -5.67 19.32
CA SER A 37 -9.45 -4.62 19.80
C SER A 37 -10.55 -4.33 18.78
N MET A 38 -11.54 -3.52 19.17
CA MET A 38 -12.60 -3.07 18.25
C MET A 38 -12.07 -2.28 17.06
N ALA A 39 -10.96 -1.55 17.21
CA ALA A 39 -10.35 -0.82 16.11
C ALA A 39 -9.78 -1.74 15.01
N ALA A 40 -9.47 -3.00 15.35
CA ALA A 40 -8.94 -3.97 14.39
C ALA A 40 -9.97 -4.36 13.31
N PHE A 41 -11.26 -4.06 13.52
CA PHE A 41 -12.30 -4.24 12.50
C PHE A 41 -12.34 -3.08 11.48
N ALA A 42 -11.63 -1.98 11.72
CA ALA A 42 -11.56 -0.89 10.77
C ALA A 42 -10.79 -1.33 9.51
N PRO A 43 -11.18 -0.84 8.32
CA PRO A 43 -10.54 -1.22 7.06
C PRO A 43 -9.05 -0.91 7.04
N ASP A 44 -8.63 0.19 7.68
CA ASP A 44 -7.21 0.55 7.79
C ASP A 44 -6.42 -0.53 8.55
N SER A 45 -6.96 -1.06 9.65
CA SER A 45 -6.30 -2.12 10.41
C SER A 45 -6.31 -3.47 9.69
N ILE A 46 -7.34 -3.75 8.90
CA ILE A 46 -7.42 -4.96 8.08
C ILE A 46 -6.41 -4.90 6.92
N ALA A 47 -6.37 -3.77 6.21
CA ALA A 47 -5.45 -3.56 5.09
C ALA A 47 -3.97 -3.62 5.52
N ASN A 48 -3.64 -3.16 6.73
CA ASN A 48 -2.30 -3.30 7.30
C ASN A 48 -1.91 -4.75 7.67
N GLN A 49 -2.87 -5.68 7.77
CA GLN A 49 -2.60 -7.09 8.09
C GLN A 49 -2.49 -7.96 6.84
N VAL A 50 -2.96 -7.48 5.70
CA VAL A 50 -2.90 -8.19 4.42
C VAL A 50 -1.72 -7.62 3.62
N PRO A 51 -0.60 -8.36 3.45
CA PRO A 51 0.63 -7.84 2.86
C PRO A 51 0.44 -7.16 1.50
N GLU A 52 -0.43 -7.71 0.66
CA GLU A 52 -0.74 -7.17 -0.66
C GLU A 52 -1.43 -5.81 -0.58
N LEU A 53 -2.32 -5.60 0.39
CA LEU A 53 -2.98 -4.31 0.62
C LEU A 53 -2.04 -3.30 1.30
N GLN A 54 -1.16 -3.76 2.18
CA GLN A 54 -0.16 -2.91 2.81
C GLN A 54 0.75 -2.24 1.77
N LYS A 55 1.22 -2.99 0.76
CA LYS A 55 2.00 -2.43 -0.35
C LYS A 55 1.25 -1.31 -1.10
N LEU A 56 -0.07 -1.46 -1.29
CA LEU A 56 -0.89 -0.43 -1.92
C LEU A 56 -1.08 0.81 -1.03
N LEU A 57 -1.15 0.62 0.29
CA LEU A 57 -1.18 1.73 1.24
C LEU A 57 0.14 2.51 1.23
N GLU A 58 1.27 1.83 1.26
CA GLU A 58 2.61 2.45 1.17
C GLU A 58 2.78 3.22 -0.14
N LEU A 59 2.34 2.65 -1.26
CA LEU A 59 2.32 3.34 -2.54
C LEU A 59 1.45 4.60 -2.48
N ARG A 60 0.25 4.51 -1.90
CA ARG A 60 -0.63 5.67 -1.73
C ARG A 60 0.05 6.76 -0.88
N GLU A 61 0.71 6.39 0.22
CA GLU A 61 1.43 7.34 1.07
C GLU A 61 2.57 8.04 0.31
N ALA A 62 3.35 7.29 -0.46
CA ALA A 62 4.40 7.85 -1.31
C ALA A 62 3.83 8.84 -2.34
N LEU A 63 2.71 8.50 -2.99
CA LEU A 63 2.04 9.38 -3.95
C LEU A 63 1.45 10.64 -3.27
N VAL A 64 0.90 10.50 -2.07
CA VAL A 64 0.40 11.65 -1.28
C VAL A 64 1.55 12.57 -0.88
N ALA A 65 2.69 12.02 -0.44
CA ALA A 65 3.88 12.78 -0.14
C ALA A 65 4.40 13.53 -1.38
N LEU A 66 4.37 12.90 -2.55
CA LEU A 66 4.76 13.51 -3.82
C LEU A 66 3.81 14.63 -4.28
N LYS A 67 2.52 14.55 -3.93
CA LYS A 67 1.50 15.54 -4.30
C LYS A 67 1.80 16.94 -3.76
N GLY A 68 2.35 17.05 -2.54
CA GLY A 68 2.66 18.34 -1.91
C GLY A 68 3.70 19.16 -2.69
N PRO A 69 4.92 18.64 -2.91
CA PRO A 69 5.95 19.27 -3.73
C PRO A 69 5.51 19.59 -5.16
N LEU A 70 4.69 18.73 -5.80
CA LEU A 70 4.15 18.99 -7.14
C LEU A 70 3.22 20.20 -7.22
N GLY A 71 2.43 20.44 -6.17
CA GLY A 71 1.54 21.59 -6.09
C GLY A 71 2.28 22.90 -5.84
N ASN A 72 3.25 22.87 -4.93
CA ASN A 72 3.83 24.08 -4.33
C ASN A 72 5.17 24.52 -4.94
N ILE A 73 5.87 23.64 -5.67
CA ILE A 73 7.20 23.94 -6.23
C ILE A 73 7.15 23.82 -7.76
N PRO A 74 6.94 24.94 -8.49
CA PRO A 74 6.89 24.94 -9.96
C PRO A 74 8.14 24.35 -10.62
N ALA A 75 9.32 24.57 -10.02
CA ALA A 75 10.58 24.01 -10.50
C ALA A 75 10.61 22.47 -10.43
N PHE A 76 10.03 21.88 -9.39
CA PHE A 76 9.93 20.42 -9.24
C PHE A 76 9.00 19.84 -10.31
N ARG A 77 7.84 20.47 -10.54
CA ARG A 77 6.90 20.09 -11.60
C ARG A 77 7.55 20.13 -12.98
N ASN A 78 8.21 21.23 -13.33
CA ASN A 78 8.84 21.40 -14.64
C ASN A 78 9.96 20.37 -14.85
N ARG A 79 10.74 20.08 -13.82
CA ARG A 79 11.82 19.08 -13.90
C ARG A 79 11.28 17.66 -14.02
N LEU A 80 10.22 17.32 -13.30
CA LEU A 80 9.55 16.03 -13.44
C LEU A 80 8.96 15.86 -14.85
N GLN A 81 8.32 16.90 -15.41
CA GLN A 81 7.82 16.88 -16.79
C GLN A 81 8.96 16.70 -17.80
N ALA A 82 10.08 17.40 -17.63
CA ALA A 82 11.24 17.25 -18.50
C ALA A 82 11.81 15.82 -18.47
N LEU A 83 11.90 15.21 -17.28
CA LEU A 83 12.36 13.83 -17.12
C LEU A 83 11.39 12.81 -17.73
N LEU A 84 10.07 13.04 -17.63
CA LEU A 84 9.05 12.18 -18.24
C LEU A 84 8.93 12.34 -19.76
N SER A 85 9.48 13.41 -20.33
CA SER A 85 9.42 13.69 -21.77
C SER A 85 10.47 12.93 -22.58
N SER A 86 11.43 12.29 -21.92
CA SER A 86 12.48 11.47 -22.54
C SER A 86 12.35 10.03 -22.04
N ASP A 87 12.22 9.09 -22.97
CA ASP A 87 12.13 7.67 -22.64
C ASP A 87 13.37 7.17 -21.88
N GLU A 88 14.54 7.71 -22.22
CA GLU A 88 15.83 7.36 -21.59
C GLU A 88 15.92 7.85 -20.14
N ALA A 89 15.50 9.10 -19.88
CA ALA A 89 15.43 9.65 -18.53
C ALA A 89 14.34 8.97 -17.68
N ARG A 90 13.23 8.56 -18.31
CA ARG A 90 12.16 7.80 -17.67
C ARG A 90 12.64 6.40 -17.25
N GLU A 91 13.39 5.70 -18.10
CA GLU A 91 13.98 4.40 -17.74
C GLU A 91 15.01 4.52 -16.60
N GLN A 92 15.83 5.57 -16.58
CA GLN A 92 16.76 5.82 -15.47
C GLN A 92 16.01 6.07 -14.15
N LEU A 93 14.96 6.89 -14.18
CA LEU A 93 14.09 7.13 -13.02
C LEU A 93 13.42 5.85 -12.52
N LEU A 94 12.91 5.00 -13.43
CA LEU A 94 12.30 3.73 -13.05
C LEU A 94 13.31 2.80 -12.37
N LYS A 95 14.54 2.71 -12.89
CA LYS A 95 15.63 1.97 -12.24
C LYS A 95 15.98 2.52 -10.86
N GLU A 96 16.01 3.83 -10.69
CA GLU A 96 16.24 4.44 -9.38
C GLU A 96 15.07 4.18 -8.41
N LEU A 97 13.83 4.17 -8.89
CA LEU A 97 12.65 3.86 -8.08
C LEU A 97 12.60 2.38 -7.69
N ASP A 98 12.98 1.46 -8.56
CA ASP A 98 13.11 0.03 -8.24
C ASP A 98 14.21 -0.24 -7.20
N LEU A 99 15.24 0.61 -7.14
CA LEU A 99 16.30 0.54 -6.12
C LEU A 99 15.85 1.10 -4.75
N VAL A 100 14.82 1.94 -4.72
CA VAL A 100 14.29 2.58 -3.51
C VAL A 100 13.01 1.89 -3.01
N ALA A 101 12.29 1.18 -3.89
CA ALA A 101 11.25 0.25 -3.48
C ALA A 101 11.87 -0.84 -2.60
N PRO A 102 11.33 -1.10 -1.39
CA PRO A 102 11.83 -2.19 -0.58
C PRO A 102 11.75 -3.50 -1.38
N ALA A 103 12.88 -4.18 -1.50
CA ALA A 103 12.96 -5.51 -2.08
C ALA A 103 11.97 -6.44 -1.37
N GLU A 104 11.31 -7.28 -2.17
CA GLU A 104 10.21 -8.20 -1.84
C GLU A 104 10.22 -8.84 -0.46
#